data_AF-W0THX2-F1
#
_entry.id   AF-W0THX2-F1
#
_cell.length_a   1.000
_cell.length_b   1.000
_cell.length_c   1.000
_cell.angle_alpha   90.00
_cell.angle_beta   90.00
_cell.angle_gamma   90.00
#
_symmetry.space_group_name_H-M   'P 1'
#
loop_
_entity.id
_entity.type
_entity.pdbx_description
1 polymer ?
#
loop_
_entity_poly.entity_id
_entity_poly.type
_entity_poly.pdbx_seq_one_letter_code
_entity_poly.pdbx_strand_id
1 'polypeptide(L)'
;GTVRNSVGQLIQLRYGEDGLSAENVEHQSLPTIKLSNRTFESRFKFDPTNERYLRKLFNEEVMREIIGSGDVISAVEKEWATLTSDRATMREIFPAGDSNVVLPCNLKRMIWNVQKIFHIDKRAPVDLNPIKVIEGVENLLKKCVIVKGEDALSMQANNNATLLFRCMVRSTLCTRKVAEEFRLSTEAFEWLIGE
;
A
#
# COMPACT_ATOMS: atom_id res chain seq x y z
N GLY A 1 -17.37 11.89 -11.99
CA GLY A 1 -18.20 13.03 -11.53
C GLY A 1 -19.44 12.51 -10.83
N THR A 2 -20.43 13.37 -10.54
CA THR A 2 -21.76 12.92 -10.04
C THR A 2 -22.56 12.29 -11.17
N VAL A 3 -23.38 11.29 -10.87
CA VAL A 3 -24.29 10.65 -11.83
C VAL A 3 -25.69 11.24 -11.66
N ARG A 4 -26.29 11.71 -12.76
CA ARG A 4 -27.60 12.37 -12.77
C ARG A 4 -28.48 11.83 -13.89
N ASN A 5 -29.80 11.92 -13.72
CA ASN A 5 -30.75 11.60 -14.79
C ASN A 5 -30.95 12.78 -15.76
N SER A 6 -31.78 12.58 -16.80
CA SER A 6 -32.09 13.60 -17.82
C SER A 6 -32.74 14.87 -17.27
N VAL A 7 -33.38 14.79 -16.10
CA VAL A 7 -34.01 15.93 -15.40
C VAL A 7 -33.03 16.60 -14.42
N GLY A 8 -31.79 16.13 -14.33
CA GLY A 8 -30.75 16.70 -13.47
C GLY A 8 -30.79 16.25 -12.01
N GLN A 9 -31.65 15.29 -11.65
CA GLN A 9 -31.71 14.72 -10.32
C GLN A 9 -30.49 13.83 -10.05
N LEU A 10 -29.93 13.94 -8.85
CA LEU A 10 -28.75 13.20 -8.40
C LEU A 10 -29.10 11.73 -8.10
N ILE A 11 -28.37 10.80 -8.72
CA ILE A 11 -28.48 9.35 -8.46
C ILE A 11 -27.30 8.89 -7.60
N GLN A 12 -26.06 9.23 -7.98
CA GLN A 12 -24.87 8.88 -7.22
C GLN A 12 -23.95 10.10 -7.08
N LEU A 13 -23.35 10.25 -5.89
CA LEU A 13 -22.31 11.26 -5.65
C LEU A 13 -21.06 10.98 -6.49
N ARG A 14 -20.74 9.69 -6.70
CA ARG A 14 -19.69 9.21 -7.59
C ARG A 14 -20.16 7.96 -8.30
N TYR A 15 -19.86 7.86 -9.59
CA TYR A 15 -20.10 6.66 -10.38
C TYR A 15 -19.43 5.47 -9.71
N GLY A 16 -20.19 4.39 -9.44
CA GLY A 16 -19.65 3.20 -8.78
C GLY A 16 -19.14 3.42 -7.36
N GLU A 17 -19.50 4.54 -6.72
CA GLU A 17 -19.05 4.97 -5.38
C GLU A 17 -17.53 5.27 -5.25
N ASP A 18 -16.71 4.84 -6.21
CA ASP A 18 -15.26 5.06 -6.28
C ASP A 18 -14.86 6.06 -7.39
N GLY A 19 -15.76 6.35 -8.33
CA GLY A 19 -15.52 7.25 -9.45
C GLY A 19 -14.64 6.66 -10.56
N LEU A 20 -14.47 5.35 -10.63
CA LEU A 20 -13.60 4.66 -11.58
C LEU A 20 -14.37 4.05 -12.77
N SER A 21 -13.70 3.94 -13.92
CA SER A 21 -14.26 3.25 -15.09
C SER A 21 -14.13 1.73 -14.95
N ALA A 22 -15.18 1.01 -15.33
CA ALA A 22 -15.24 -0.44 -15.23
C ALA A 22 -14.28 -1.17 -16.19
N GLU A 23 -13.83 -0.55 -17.28
CA GLU A 23 -12.82 -1.16 -18.17
C GLU A 23 -11.41 -1.26 -17.57
N ASN A 24 -11.11 -0.47 -16.52
CA ASN A 24 -9.76 -0.34 -15.96
C ASN A 24 -9.62 -1.02 -14.58
N VAL A 25 -10.55 -1.90 -14.22
CA VAL A 25 -10.52 -2.64 -12.95
C VAL A 25 -10.34 -4.13 -13.18
N GLU A 26 -9.62 -4.79 -12.27
CA GLU A 26 -9.32 -6.21 -12.35
C GLU A 26 -9.66 -6.92 -11.03
N HIS A 27 -9.89 -8.23 -11.09
CA HIS A 27 -10.03 -9.05 -9.89
C HIS A 27 -8.70 -9.14 -9.14
N GLN A 28 -8.71 -8.72 -7.88
CA GLN A 28 -7.58 -8.72 -6.97
C GLN A 28 -7.95 -9.34 -5.63
N SER A 29 -6.95 -9.59 -4.80
CA SER A 29 -7.14 -10.24 -3.50
C SER A 29 -6.48 -9.41 -2.39
N LEU A 30 -7.29 -8.97 -1.42
CA LEU A 30 -6.83 -8.22 -0.26
C LEU A 30 -6.00 -9.14 0.67
N PRO A 31 -4.71 -8.83 0.90
CA PRO A 31 -3.80 -9.78 1.52
C PRO A 31 -3.96 -9.90 3.05
N THR A 32 -4.74 -9.02 3.70
CA THR A 32 -4.81 -8.90 5.17
C THR A 32 -6.02 -9.57 5.82
N ILE A 33 -7.15 -9.69 5.12
CA ILE A 33 -8.46 -10.05 5.70
C ILE A 33 -8.46 -11.48 6.27
N LYS A 34 -8.08 -12.47 5.45
CA LYS A 34 -8.18 -13.90 5.77
C LYS A 34 -7.14 -14.40 6.76
N LEU A 35 -6.10 -13.63 7.06
CA LEU A 35 -4.98 -14.09 7.87
C LEU A 35 -5.34 -14.15 9.35
N SER A 36 -4.78 -15.14 10.08
CA SER A 36 -4.77 -15.14 11.54
C SER A 36 -3.93 -13.97 12.08
N ASN A 37 -4.13 -13.56 13.33
CA ASN A 37 -3.36 -12.47 13.92
C ASN A 37 -1.85 -12.76 13.93
N ARG A 38 -1.46 -13.99 14.27
CA ARG A 38 -0.06 -14.43 14.25
C ARG A 38 0.54 -14.39 12.84
N THR A 39 -0.20 -14.86 11.84
CA THR A 39 0.28 -14.83 10.44
C THR A 39 0.34 -13.41 9.89
N PHE A 40 -0.59 -12.54 10.30
CA PHE A 40 -0.58 -11.13 9.94
C PHE A 40 0.66 -10.43 10.53
N GLU A 41 0.93 -10.59 11.82
CA GLU A 41 2.13 -10.03 12.44
C GLU A 41 3.41 -10.54 11.76
N SER A 42 3.50 -11.85 11.53
CA SER A 42 4.64 -12.47 10.87
C SER A 42 4.83 -12.08 9.40
N ARG A 43 3.82 -11.54 8.70
CA ARG A 43 3.94 -11.15 7.29
C ARG A 43 4.09 -9.64 7.08
N PHE A 44 3.66 -8.82 8.03
CA PHE A 44 3.53 -7.38 7.83
C PHE A 44 4.31 -6.54 8.85
N LYS A 45 4.56 -7.03 10.07
CA LYS A 45 5.28 -6.26 11.08
C LYS A 45 6.78 -6.29 10.80
N PHE A 46 7.37 -5.14 10.48
CA PHE A 46 8.82 -5.02 10.30
C PHE A 46 9.49 -4.73 11.65
N ASP A 47 10.59 -5.43 11.95
CA ASP A 47 11.35 -5.24 13.19
C ASP A 47 12.74 -4.66 12.87
N PRO A 48 12.95 -3.35 13.10
CA PRO A 48 14.23 -2.69 12.85
C PRO A 48 15.29 -2.95 13.95
N THR A 49 14.94 -3.63 15.05
CA THR A 49 15.88 -3.85 16.17
C THR A 49 16.77 -5.09 15.99
N ASN A 50 16.38 -6.02 15.12
CA ASN A 50 17.08 -7.28 14.92
C ASN A 50 18.22 -7.15 13.89
N GLU A 51 19.42 -6.77 14.35
CA GLU A 51 20.58 -6.55 13.47
C GLU A 51 20.93 -7.77 12.60
N ARG A 52 20.87 -8.99 13.15
CA ARG A 52 21.24 -10.20 12.40
C ARG A 52 20.28 -10.45 11.24
N TYR A 53 19.02 -10.08 11.42
CA TYR A 53 18.01 -10.14 10.39
C TYR A 53 18.21 -9.03 9.34
N LEU A 54 18.47 -7.78 9.78
CA LEU A 54 18.74 -6.66 8.88
C LEU A 54 19.97 -6.88 8.00
N ARG A 55 21.06 -7.45 8.53
CA ARG A 55 22.28 -7.79 7.77
C ARG A 55 22.05 -8.75 6.60
N LYS A 56 20.97 -9.54 6.63
CA LYS A 56 20.60 -10.45 5.52
C LYS A 56 19.72 -9.75 4.48
N LEU A 57 19.11 -8.63 4.85
CA LEU A 57 18.14 -7.94 4.01
C LEU A 57 18.74 -6.74 3.31
N PHE A 58 19.49 -5.91 4.02
CA PHE A 58 19.96 -4.62 3.55
C PHE A 58 21.47 -4.60 3.34
N ASN A 59 21.93 -3.66 2.52
CA ASN A 59 23.34 -3.33 2.41
C ASN A 59 23.86 -2.66 3.70
N GLU A 60 25.18 -2.54 3.83
CA GLU A 60 25.79 -1.94 5.03
C GLU A 60 25.44 -0.46 5.20
N GLU A 61 25.23 0.27 4.10
CA GLU A 61 24.92 1.70 4.11
C GLU A 61 23.55 1.96 4.76
N VAL A 62 22.50 1.31 4.25
CA VAL A 62 21.14 1.39 4.80
C VAL A 62 21.11 0.83 6.22
N MET A 63 21.90 -0.20 6.53
CA MET A 63 21.97 -0.73 7.89
C MET A 63 22.47 0.31 8.90
N ARG A 64 23.48 1.12 8.56
CA ARG A 64 23.97 2.19 9.44
C ARG A 64 22.89 3.25 9.67
N GLU A 65 22.11 3.57 8.64
CA GLU A 65 20.99 4.51 8.74
C GLU A 65 19.87 3.97 9.65
N ILE A 66 19.58 2.66 9.59
CA ILE A 66 18.52 2.04 10.41
C ILE A 66 18.92 1.95 11.89
N ILE A 67 20.12 1.44 12.19
CA ILE A 67 20.53 1.15 13.58
C ILE A 67 20.70 2.43 14.41
N GLY A 68 21.08 3.54 13.76
CA GLY A 68 21.32 4.83 14.44
C GLY A 68 20.11 5.77 14.53
N SER A 69 18.99 5.44 13.87
CA SER A 69 17.88 6.38 13.70
C SER A 69 16.63 5.97 14.49
N GLY A 70 16.28 6.76 15.50
CA GLY A 70 15.00 6.65 16.21
C GLY A 70 13.79 6.94 15.31
N ASP A 71 13.99 7.73 14.24
CA ASP A 71 12.93 8.08 13.30
C ASP A 71 12.45 6.86 12.51
N VAL A 72 13.36 5.95 12.15
CA VAL A 72 13.02 4.69 11.46
C VAL A 72 12.09 3.84 12.33
N ILE A 73 12.40 3.73 13.62
CA ILE A 73 11.59 2.96 14.57
C ILE A 73 10.18 3.56 14.66
N SER A 74 10.09 4.89 14.85
CA SER A 74 8.80 5.58 14.94
C SER A 74 7.98 5.45 13.65
N ALA A 75 8.61 5.58 12.49
CA ALA A 75 7.96 5.46 11.19
C ALA A 75 7.39 4.04 10.97
N VAL A 76 8.17 3.00 11.29
CA VAL A 76 7.74 1.61 11.16
C VAL A 76 6.60 1.26 12.13
N GLU A 77 6.64 1.78 13.37
CA GLU A 77 5.55 1.61 14.32
C GLU A 77 4.26 2.27 13.82
N LYS A 78 4.36 3.48 13.24
CA LYS A 78 3.23 4.18 12.61
C LYS A 78 2.66 3.40 11.42
N GLU A 79 3.52 2.83 10.57
CA GLU A 79 3.11 1.97 9.47
C GLU A 79 2.34 0.75 10.00
N TRP A 80 2.87 0.08 11.01
CA TRP A 80 2.24 -1.09 11.63
C TRP A 80 0.87 -0.77 12.26
N ALA A 81 0.75 0.36 12.96
CA ALA A 81 -0.52 0.83 13.52
C ALA A 81 -1.55 1.08 12.41
N THR A 82 -1.13 1.70 11.31
CA THR A 82 -1.99 1.96 10.14
C THR A 82 -2.49 0.66 9.51
N LEU A 83 -1.60 -0.31 9.27
CA LEU A 83 -1.98 -1.62 8.72
C LEU A 83 -2.94 -2.38 9.63
N THR A 84 -2.78 -2.25 10.95
CA THR A 84 -3.66 -2.87 11.94
C THR A 84 -5.05 -2.23 11.92
N SER A 85 -5.12 -0.90 11.87
CA SER A 85 -6.38 -0.16 11.74
C SER A 85 -7.09 -0.50 10.42
N ASP A 86 -6.36 -0.47 9.31
CA ASP A 86 -6.89 -0.82 7.98
C ASP A 86 -7.48 -2.23 7.99
N ARG A 87 -6.79 -3.20 8.61
CA ARG A 87 -7.28 -4.58 8.73
C ARG A 87 -8.56 -4.68 9.56
N ALA A 88 -8.71 -3.89 10.62
CA ALA A 88 -9.94 -3.84 11.41
C ALA A 88 -11.10 -3.31 10.56
N THR A 89 -10.92 -2.16 9.90
CA THR A 89 -11.92 -1.56 9.01
C THR A 89 -12.29 -2.48 7.85
N MET A 90 -11.32 -3.15 7.23
CA MET A 90 -11.60 -4.11 6.16
C MET A 90 -12.45 -5.30 6.64
N ARG A 91 -12.28 -5.76 7.88
CA ARG A 91 -13.10 -6.85 8.44
C ARG A 91 -14.50 -6.41 8.82
N GLU A 92 -14.69 -5.14 9.17
CA GLU A 92 -16.01 -4.55 9.35
C GLU A 92 -16.76 -4.45 8.01
N ILE A 93 -16.07 -4.04 6.94
CA ILE A 93 -16.64 -3.94 5.59
C ILE A 93 -16.92 -5.33 4.98
N PHE A 94 -16.03 -6.30 5.19
CA PHE A 94 -16.15 -7.67 4.67
C PHE A 94 -16.35 -8.69 5.81
N PRO A 95 -17.53 -8.74 6.46
CA PRO A 95 -17.77 -9.58 7.63
C PRO A 95 -17.68 -11.09 7.32
N ALA A 96 -17.99 -11.49 6.08
CA ALA A 96 -17.84 -12.87 5.61
C ALA A 96 -16.36 -13.27 5.37
N GLY A 97 -15.43 -12.32 5.42
CA GLY A 97 -14.01 -12.57 5.22
C GLY A 97 -13.62 -12.85 3.77
N ASP A 98 -14.47 -12.50 2.80
CA ASP A 98 -14.06 -12.58 1.40
C ASP A 98 -12.93 -11.57 1.13
N SER A 99 -11.89 -12.05 0.46
CA SER A 99 -10.71 -11.27 0.10
C SER A 99 -10.77 -10.81 -1.35
N ASN A 100 -11.65 -11.39 -2.15
CA ASN A 100 -11.72 -11.11 -3.57
C ASN A 100 -12.43 -9.77 -3.77
N VAL A 101 -11.75 -8.85 -4.44
CA VAL A 101 -12.23 -7.49 -4.71
C VAL A 101 -11.96 -7.15 -6.16
N VAL A 102 -12.65 -6.14 -6.66
CA VAL A 102 -12.40 -5.58 -7.99
C VAL A 102 -11.81 -4.20 -7.76
N LEU A 103 -10.54 -4.01 -8.15
CA LEU A 103 -9.80 -2.78 -7.91
C LEU A 103 -8.94 -2.43 -9.13
N PRO A 104 -8.65 -1.13 -9.36
CA PRO A 104 -7.75 -0.70 -10.41
C PRO A 104 -6.31 -1.11 -10.12
N CYS A 105 -5.46 -1.03 -11.14
CA CYS A 105 -4.00 -1.23 -11.05
C CYS A 105 -3.62 -2.57 -10.38
N ASN A 106 -3.39 -3.60 -11.18
CA ASN A 106 -2.97 -4.90 -10.68
C ASN A 106 -1.54 -4.84 -10.11
N LEU A 107 -1.43 -4.55 -8.81
CA LEU A 107 -0.16 -4.31 -8.14
C LEU A 107 0.80 -5.50 -8.23
N LYS A 108 0.27 -6.73 -8.18
CA LYS A 108 1.10 -7.95 -8.30
C LYS A 108 1.77 -8.01 -9.67
N ARG A 109 1.03 -7.70 -10.73
CA ARG A 109 1.55 -7.68 -12.10
C ARG A 109 2.55 -6.56 -12.31
N MET A 110 2.28 -5.36 -11.77
CA MET A 110 3.21 -4.23 -11.82
C MET A 110 4.53 -4.57 -11.11
N ILE A 111 4.47 -5.09 -9.87
CA ILE A 111 5.66 -5.51 -9.13
C ILE A 111 6.45 -6.59 -9.88
N TRP A 112 5.75 -7.56 -10.48
CA TRP A 112 6.41 -8.60 -11.27
C TRP A 112 7.11 -8.04 -12.52
N ASN A 113 6.47 -7.10 -13.22
CA ASN A 113 7.08 -6.41 -14.37
C ASN A 113 8.35 -5.65 -13.94
N VAL A 114 8.30 -4.92 -12.82
CA VAL A 114 9.44 -4.21 -12.25
C VAL A 114 10.60 -5.17 -11.95
N GLN A 115 10.32 -6.30 -11.31
CA GLN A 115 11.33 -7.33 -11.05
C GLN A 115 11.99 -7.84 -12.34
N LYS A 116 11.25 -7.91 -13.43
CA LYS A 116 11.77 -8.33 -14.74
C LYS A 116 12.61 -7.24 -15.42
N ILE A 117 12.15 -6.00 -15.40
CA ILE A 117 12.84 -4.86 -16.02
C ILE A 117 14.19 -4.59 -15.35
N PHE A 118 14.22 -4.58 -14.01
CA PHE A 118 15.42 -4.27 -13.22
C PHE A 118 16.27 -5.51 -12.88
N HIS A 119 15.92 -6.69 -13.42
CA HIS A 119 16.63 -7.94 -13.19
C HIS A 119 16.91 -8.23 -11.70
N ILE A 120 15.89 -8.05 -10.84
CA ILE A 120 16.04 -8.13 -9.39
C ILE A 120 16.49 -9.54 -8.95
N ASP A 121 17.61 -9.61 -8.24
CA ASP A 121 18.05 -10.81 -7.54
C ASP A 121 17.49 -10.86 -6.11
N LYS A 122 16.67 -11.86 -5.83
CA LYS A 122 16.06 -12.05 -4.51
C LYS A 122 17.05 -12.48 -3.42
N ARG A 123 18.26 -12.89 -3.79
CA ARG A 123 19.32 -13.28 -2.86
C ARG A 123 20.23 -12.11 -2.47
N ALA A 124 20.22 -11.04 -3.26
CA ALA A 124 21.03 -9.87 -3.02
C ALA A 124 20.47 -9.03 -1.85
N PRO A 125 21.34 -8.31 -1.12
CA PRO A 125 20.90 -7.28 -0.20
C PRO A 125 20.21 -6.13 -0.95
N VAL A 126 19.25 -5.51 -0.29
CA VAL A 126 18.44 -4.40 -0.78
C VAL A 126 19.06 -3.06 -0.34
N ASP A 127 19.09 -2.10 -1.24
CA ASP A 127 19.61 -0.73 -1.03
C ASP A 127 18.51 0.27 -0.66
N LEU A 128 17.25 -0.16 -0.61
CA LEU A 128 16.09 0.67 -0.33
C LEU A 128 15.86 0.89 1.17
N ASN A 129 15.96 2.14 1.62
CA ASN A 129 15.68 2.51 3.01
C ASN A 129 14.17 2.41 3.33
N PRO A 130 13.77 1.78 4.47
CA PRO A 130 12.39 1.74 4.96
C PRO A 130 11.63 3.08 4.95
N ILE A 131 12.27 4.18 5.33
CA ILE A 131 11.63 5.50 5.37
C ILE A 131 11.17 5.90 3.97
N LYS A 132 12.01 5.68 2.95
CA LYS A 132 11.66 5.99 1.55
C LYS A 132 10.45 5.19 1.07
N VAL A 133 10.30 3.95 1.53
CA VAL A 133 9.11 3.13 1.21
C VAL A 133 7.86 3.75 1.81
N ILE A 134 7.89 4.06 3.11
CA ILE A 134 6.75 4.62 3.84
C ILE A 134 6.34 5.97 3.26
N GLU A 135 7.30 6.87 3.06
CA GLU A 135 7.06 8.19 2.48
C GLU A 135 6.60 8.10 1.02
N GLY A 136 7.20 7.22 0.22
CA GLY A 136 6.82 6.99 -1.17
C GLY A 136 5.36 6.54 -1.29
N VAL A 137 4.95 5.58 -0.46
CA VAL A 137 3.56 5.11 -0.41
C VAL A 137 2.62 6.21 0.10
N GLU A 138 3.00 6.96 1.14
CA GLU A 138 2.18 8.06 1.66
C GLU A 138 1.96 9.15 0.58
N ASN A 139 3.02 9.51 -0.14
CA ASN A 139 3.00 10.50 -1.20
C ASN A 139 2.21 10.01 -2.43
N LEU A 140 2.32 8.74 -2.80
CA LEU A 140 1.48 8.13 -3.84
C LEU A 140 0.00 8.26 -3.48
N LEU A 141 -0.37 7.89 -2.25
CA LEU A 141 -1.76 7.92 -1.79
C LEU A 141 -2.31 9.34 -1.61
N LYS A 142 -1.45 10.35 -1.42
CA LYS A 142 -1.86 11.78 -1.44
C LYS A 142 -2.25 12.24 -2.85
N LYS A 143 -1.65 11.66 -3.89
CA LYS A 143 -1.97 11.97 -5.30
C LYS A 143 -3.26 11.30 -5.78
N CYS A 144 -3.74 10.26 -5.09
CA CYS A 144 -5.01 9.58 -5.39
C CYS A 144 -6.22 10.45 -5.00
N VAL A 145 -6.54 11.45 -5.83
CA VAL A 145 -7.66 12.38 -5.61
C VAL A 145 -8.79 12.12 -6.59
N ILE A 146 -9.89 11.54 -6.10
CA ILE A 146 -11.15 11.31 -6.81
C ILE A 146 -12.13 12.48 -6.60
N VAL A 147 -12.22 12.96 -5.36
CA VAL A 147 -13.05 14.11 -4.98
C VAL A 147 -12.13 15.31 -4.77
N LYS A 148 -12.18 16.28 -5.69
CA LYS A 148 -11.42 17.53 -5.60
C LYS A 148 -12.08 18.45 -4.56
N GLY A 149 -11.27 19.07 -3.71
CA GLY A 149 -11.67 20.04 -2.70
C GLY A 149 -10.82 19.94 -1.44
N GLU A 150 -10.60 21.07 -0.77
CA GLU A 150 -9.81 21.17 0.47
C GLU A 150 -10.70 21.30 1.71
N ASP A 151 -12.02 21.45 1.52
CA ASP A 151 -12.97 21.48 2.61
C ASP A 151 -13.11 20.10 3.27
N ALA A 152 -13.51 20.08 4.55
CA ALA A 152 -13.60 18.86 5.34
C ALA A 152 -14.51 17.79 4.71
N LEU A 153 -15.59 18.20 4.05
CA LEU A 153 -16.51 17.29 3.39
C LEU A 153 -15.86 16.63 2.17
N SER A 154 -15.18 17.40 1.32
CA SER A 154 -14.46 16.87 0.16
C SER A 154 -13.34 15.92 0.55
N MET A 155 -12.57 16.24 1.58
CA MET A 155 -11.51 15.35 2.09
C MET A 155 -12.09 14.03 2.63
N GLN A 156 -13.17 14.11 3.41
CA GLN A 156 -13.85 12.91 3.92
C GLN A 156 -14.42 12.06 2.77
N ALA A 157 -15.06 12.69 1.79
CA ALA A 157 -15.59 12.01 0.62
C ALA A 157 -14.48 11.34 -0.21
N ASN A 158 -13.32 11.98 -0.36
CA ASN A 158 -12.17 11.40 -1.05
C ASN A 158 -11.60 10.19 -0.28
N ASN A 159 -11.47 10.32 1.04
CA ASN A 159 -10.99 9.24 1.91
C ASN A 159 -11.90 8.01 1.81
N ASN A 160 -13.22 8.21 1.77
CA ASN A 160 -14.19 7.12 1.61
C ASN A 160 -14.08 6.47 0.22
N ALA A 161 -14.08 7.27 -0.85
CA ALA A 161 -14.01 6.77 -2.23
C ALA A 161 -12.72 5.99 -2.52
N THR A 162 -11.62 6.30 -1.83
CA THR A 162 -10.31 5.67 -2.05
C THR A 162 -9.93 4.65 -0.97
N LEU A 163 -10.77 4.40 0.03
CA LEU A 163 -10.45 3.60 1.21
C LEU A 163 -9.91 2.21 0.86
N LEU A 164 -10.66 1.44 0.06
CA LEU A 164 -10.28 0.08 -0.33
C LEU A 164 -8.95 0.03 -1.08
N PHE A 165 -8.77 0.96 -2.03
CA PHE A 165 -7.54 1.05 -2.82
C PHE A 165 -6.34 1.41 -1.93
N ARG A 166 -6.50 2.39 -1.02
CA ARG A 166 -5.45 2.76 -0.04
C ARG A 166 -5.04 1.57 0.82
N CYS A 167 -6.00 0.81 1.36
CA CYS A 167 -5.71 -0.39 2.15
C CYS A 167 -4.98 -1.46 1.33
N MET A 168 -5.36 -1.66 0.07
CA MET A 168 -4.68 -2.59 -0.84
C MET A 168 -3.23 -2.16 -1.10
N VAL A 169 -3.00 -0.88 -1.43
CA VAL A 169 -1.66 -0.35 -1.71
C VAL A 169 -0.77 -0.47 -0.48
N ARG A 170 -1.20 0.02 0.69
CA ARG A 170 -0.41 -0.06 1.93
C ARG A 170 -0.07 -1.49 2.32
N SER A 171 -1.02 -2.41 2.20
CA SER A 171 -0.79 -3.82 2.55
C SER A 171 0.02 -4.57 1.50
N THR A 172 0.09 -4.08 0.27
CA THR A 172 0.92 -4.68 -0.77
C THR A 172 2.34 -4.14 -0.68
N LEU A 173 2.51 -2.82 -0.61
CA LEU A 173 3.79 -2.11 -0.62
C LEU A 173 4.32 -1.77 0.78
N CYS A 174 3.97 -2.53 1.81
CA CYS A 174 4.54 -2.30 3.14
C CYS A 174 6.04 -2.59 3.16
N THR A 175 6.76 -1.89 4.02
CA THR A 175 8.23 -1.98 4.18
C THR A 175 8.71 -3.43 4.17
N ARG A 176 8.04 -4.27 4.98
CA ARG A 176 8.40 -5.68 5.13
C ARG A 176 8.34 -6.46 3.82
N LYS A 177 7.27 -6.32 3.05
CA LYS A 177 7.10 -7.05 1.78
C LYS A 177 8.05 -6.54 0.71
N VAL A 178 8.20 -5.21 0.63
CA VAL A 178 9.12 -4.57 -0.32
C VAL A 178 10.55 -5.06 -0.10
N ALA A 179 10.99 -5.11 1.16
CA ALA A 179 12.34 -5.56 1.52
C ALA A 179 12.52 -7.09 1.46
N GLU A 180 11.58 -7.89 1.97
CA GLU A 180 11.76 -9.35 2.08
C GLU A 180 11.30 -10.12 0.85
N GLU A 181 10.08 -9.85 0.38
CA GLU A 181 9.35 -10.67 -0.61
C GLU A 181 9.67 -10.20 -2.03
N PHE A 182 9.63 -8.89 -2.26
CA PHE A 182 9.82 -8.29 -3.57
C PHE A 182 11.26 -7.91 -3.85
N ARG A 183 12.05 -7.61 -2.82
CA ARG A 183 13.48 -7.25 -2.91
C ARG A 183 13.71 -6.09 -3.88
N LEU A 184 12.83 -5.08 -3.84
CA LEU A 184 12.93 -3.94 -4.74
C LEU A 184 14.13 -3.07 -4.39
N SER A 185 14.93 -2.71 -5.38
CA SER A 185 15.95 -1.67 -5.24
C SER A 185 15.32 -0.28 -5.18
N THR A 186 16.12 0.73 -4.82
CA THR A 186 15.64 2.12 -4.80
C THR A 186 15.09 2.55 -6.16
N GLU A 187 15.83 2.30 -7.24
CA GLU A 187 15.42 2.63 -8.60
C GLU A 187 14.14 1.89 -9.03
N ALA A 188 14.06 0.60 -8.69
CA ALA A 188 12.90 -0.22 -9.02
C ALA A 188 11.64 0.24 -8.29
N PHE A 189 11.78 0.65 -7.02
CA PHE A 189 10.66 1.20 -6.25
C PHE A 189 10.23 2.57 -6.75
N GLU A 190 11.17 3.46 -7.07
CA GLU A 190 10.87 4.78 -7.65
C GLU A 190 10.17 4.67 -9.00
N TRP A 191 10.57 3.71 -9.83
CA TRP A 191 9.86 3.40 -11.06
C TRP A 191 8.44 2.89 -10.79
N LEU A 192 8.27 1.96 -9.83
CA LEU A 192 6.97 1.38 -9.50
C LEU A 192 5.95 2.42 -9.00
N ILE A 193 6.38 3.41 -8.21
CA ILE A 193 5.50 4.47 -7.71
C ILE A 193 5.27 5.59 -8.73
N GLY A 194 6.09 5.65 -9.78
CA GLY A 194 5.97 6.63 -10.87
C GLY A 194 4.99 6.19 -11.96
N GLU A 195 4.79 4.88 -12.11
CA GLU A 195 3.83 4.23 -13.01
C GLU A 195 2.38 4.32 -12.49
#